data_AF-A0A091CC92-F1
#
_entry.id   AF-A0A091CC92-F1
#
_cell.length_a   1.000
_cell.length_b   1.000
_cell.length_c   1.000
_cell.angle_alpha   90.00
_cell.angle_beta   90.00
_cell.angle_gamma   90.00
#
_symmetry.space_group_name_H-M   'P 1'
#
loop_
_entity.id
_entity.type
_entity.pdbx_description
1 polymer ?
#
loop_
_entity_poly.entity_id
_entity_poly.type
_entity_poly.pdbx_seq_one_letter_code
_entity_poly.pdbx_strand_id
1 'polypeptide(L)'
;MTSKDTYITPLIMENKTVTKKLLHRTGFRVPQGKEFTSEKAANGSYEEFRDKSIVVKPKSTNFGLGITVFEEGPSKEDYEKAINTAFQEDGSVLIEDFIPGTEYRFFVIGDEVKAILLRVPANVIGDGKQSIQELVALKK
;
A
#
# COMPACT_ATOMS: atom_id res chain seq x y z
N MET A 1 3.96 11.41 18.56
CA MET A 1 2.70 12.10 18.91
C MET A 1 3.01 13.14 19.97
N THR A 2 2.51 14.34 19.79
CA THR A 2 2.57 15.42 20.77
C THR A 2 1.21 15.57 21.45
N SER A 3 1.10 16.46 22.43
CA SER A 3 -0.18 16.81 23.06
C SER A 3 -1.22 17.40 22.09
N LYS A 4 -0.81 17.82 20.89
CA LYS A 4 -1.70 18.33 19.83
C LYS A 4 -2.34 17.21 19.00
N ASP A 5 -1.79 16.00 19.04
CA ASP A 5 -2.35 14.86 18.31
C ASP A 5 -3.43 14.19 19.15
N THR A 6 -4.69 14.30 18.74
CA THR A 6 -5.80 13.66 19.45
C THR A 6 -5.70 12.14 19.40
N TYR A 7 -6.09 11.46 20.49
CA TYR A 7 -6.00 10.00 20.61
C TYR A 7 -6.73 9.22 19.51
N ILE A 8 -7.81 9.77 18.96
CA ILE A 8 -8.57 9.13 17.88
C ILE A 8 -7.81 9.11 16.54
N THR A 9 -6.87 10.04 16.32
CA THR A 9 -6.17 10.18 15.05
C THR A 9 -5.31 8.95 14.71
N PRO A 10 -4.43 8.47 15.61
CA PRO A 10 -3.69 7.22 15.38
C PRO A 10 -4.60 6.02 15.11
N LEU A 11 -5.72 5.90 15.84
CA LEU A 11 -6.65 4.78 15.68
C LEU A 11 -7.34 4.78 14.30
N ILE A 12 -7.69 5.97 13.80
CA ILE A 12 -8.22 6.13 12.45
C ILE A 12 -7.13 5.74 11.44
N MET A 13 -5.91 6.26 11.61
CA MET A 13 -4.79 6.04 10.69
C MET A 13 -4.33 4.58 10.60
N GLU A 14 -4.37 3.85 11.72
CA GLU A 14 -4.03 2.42 11.77
C GLU A 14 -5.03 1.58 10.96
N ASN A 15 -6.29 2.03 10.86
CA ASN A 15 -7.33 1.35 10.12
C ASN A 15 -7.53 1.98 8.72
N LYS A 16 -6.92 1.35 7.71
CA LYS A 16 -6.99 1.80 6.30
C LYS A 16 -8.44 1.97 5.81
N THR A 17 -9.37 1.09 6.20
CA THR A 17 -10.79 1.20 5.82
C THR A 17 -11.44 2.46 6.38
N VAL A 18 -11.23 2.75 7.68
CA VAL A 18 -11.85 3.91 8.34
C VAL A 18 -11.29 5.20 7.78
N THR A 19 -9.96 5.29 7.65
CA THR A 19 -9.27 6.44 7.03
C THR A 19 -9.85 6.73 5.65
N LYS A 20 -9.97 5.70 4.80
CA LYS A 20 -10.50 5.81 3.44
C LYS A 20 -11.94 6.32 3.41
N LYS A 21 -12.83 5.75 4.23
CA LYS A 21 -14.25 6.17 4.32
C LYS A 21 -14.36 7.65 4.72
N LEU A 22 -13.53 8.09 5.68
CA LEU A 22 -13.51 9.48 6.14
C LEU A 22 -13.04 10.45 5.05
N LEU A 23 -11.92 10.12 4.39
CA LEU A 23 -11.38 10.92 3.28
C LEU A 23 -12.35 10.99 2.09
N HIS A 24 -12.97 9.88 1.73
CA HIS A 24 -13.95 9.85 0.64
C HIS A 24 -15.17 10.74 0.95
N ARG A 25 -15.71 10.66 2.17
CA ARG A 25 -16.86 11.48 2.60
C ARG A 25 -16.57 12.99 2.59
N THR A 26 -15.30 13.37 2.72
CA THR A 26 -14.85 14.77 2.70
C THR A 26 -14.47 15.26 1.29
N GLY A 27 -14.65 14.42 0.26
CA GLY A 27 -14.42 14.78 -1.14
C GLY A 27 -13.03 14.44 -1.68
N PHE A 28 -12.15 13.83 -0.89
CA PHE A 28 -10.85 13.38 -1.39
C PHE A 28 -10.99 12.15 -2.29
N ARG A 29 -10.15 12.11 -3.33
CA ARG A 29 -10.01 10.93 -4.18
C ARG A 29 -9.26 9.85 -3.42
N VAL A 30 -9.88 8.69 -3.29
CA VAL A 30 -9.27 7.48 -2.72
C VAL A 30 -9.48 6.32 -3.70
N PRO A 31 -8.54 5.37 -3.82
CA PRO A 31 -8.72 4.16 -4.65
C PRO A 31 -10.02 3.46 -4.25
N GLN A 32 -10.82 2.91 -5.16
CA GLN A 32 -11.99 2.12 -4.77
C GLN A 32 -11.57 0.68 -4.50
N GLY A 33 -12.42 -0.08 -3.79
CA GLY A 33 -12.04 -1.44 -3.39
C GLY A 33 -13.02 -2.09 -2.41
N LYS A 34 -12.76 -3.35 -2.10
CA LYS A 34 -13.58 -4.18 -1.21
C LYS A 34 -12.74 -4.80 -0.10
N GLU A 35 -13.30 -4.80 1.11
CA GLU A 35 -12.74 -5.46 2.29
C GLU A 35 -13.38 -6.84 2.46
N PHE A 36 -12.56 -7.82 2.79
CA PHE A 36 -12.97 -9.19 3.02
C PHE A 36 -12.42 -9.66 4.38
N THR A 37 -13.29 -10.26 5.19
CA THR A 37 -12.93 -10.89 6.47
C THR A 37 -12.89 -12.42 6.37
N SER A 38 -12.97 -12.95 5.15
CA SER A 38 -12.96 -14.38 4.86
C SER A 38 -12.22 -14.63 3.55
N GLU A 39 -11.20 -15.47 3.62
CA GLU A 39 -10.43 -15.92 2.45
C GLU A 39 -11.33 -16.53 1.37
N LYS A 40 -12.32 -17.33 1.77
CA LYS A 40 -13.29 -17.91 0.84
C LYS A 40 -14.10 -16.84 0.09
N ALA A 41 -14.55 -15.80 0.80
CA ALA A 41 -15.30 -14.72 0.18
C ALA A 41 -14.44 -13.90 -0.78
N ALA A 42 -13.17 -13.65 -0.40
CA ALA A 42 -12.21 -12.93 -1.23
C ALA A 42 -11.81 -13.71 -2.48
N ASN A 43 -11.59 -15.02 -2.37
CA ASN A 43 -11.34 -15.89 -3.53
C ASN A 43 -12.57 -15.97 -4.45
N GLY A 44 -13.77 -15.95 -3.87
CA GLY A 44 -15.04 -15.90 -4.62
C GLY A 44 -15.27 -14.62 -5.42
N SER A 45 -14.57 -13.53 -5.13
CA SER A 45 -14.69 -12.27 -5.88
C SER A 45 -13.74 -12.15 -7.08
N TYR A 46 -13.00 -13.20 -7.44
CA TYR A 46 -12.01 -13.16 -8.53
C TYR A 46 -12.58 -12.57 -9.84
N GLU A 47 -13.78 -12.99 -10.27
CA GLU A 47 -14.39 -12.52 -11.52
C GLU A 47 -14.64 -11.00 -11.55
N GLU A 48 -14.71 -10.34 -10.40
CA GLU A 48 -14.87 -8.88 -10.33
C GLU A 48 -13.56 -8.12 -10.60
N PHE A 49 -12.41 -8.77 -10.36
CA PHE A 49 -11.09 -8.16 -10.38
C PHE A 49 -10.16 -8.69 -11.47
N ARG A 50 -10.50 -9.83 -12.10
CA ARG A 50 -9.66 -10.52 -13.10
C ARG A 50 -9.13 -9.66 -14.25
N ASP A 51 -9.87 -8.63 -14.67
CA ASP A 51 -9.51 -7.77 -15.80
C ASP A 51 -9.14 -6.33 -15.34
N LYS A 52 -8.85 -6.15 -14.04
CA LYS A 52 -8.55 -4.85 -13.43
C LYS A 52 -7.14 -4.85 -12.84
N SER A 53 -6.46 -3.72 -12.96
CA SER A 53 -5.25 -3.45 -12.18
C SER A 53 -5.62 -3.28 -10.71
N ILE A 54 -5.10 -4.15 -9.84
CA ILE A 54 -5.48 -4.18 -8.43
C ILE A 54 -4.28 -4.32 -7.49
N VAL A 55 -4.48 -3.93 -6.24
CA VAL A 55 -3.57 -4.17 -5.12
C VAL A 55 -4.30 -4.98 -4.06
N VAL A 56 -3.74 -6.13 -3.71
CA VAL A 56 -4.17 -6.95 -2.58
C VAL A 56 -3.29 -6.62 -1.38
N LYS A 57 -3.89 -6.24 -0.26
CA LYS A 57 -3.13 -5.92 0.96
C LYS A 57 -3.92 -6.22 2.24
N PRO A 58 -3.24 -6.60 3.32
CA PRO A 58 -3.84 -6.70 4.64
C PRO A 58 -4.25 -5.33 5.20
N LYS A 59 -5.27 -5.34 6.06
CA LYS A 59 -5.83 -4.13 6.67
C LYS A 59 -4.80 -3.36 7.48
N SER A 60 -4.02 -4.05 8.32
CA SER A 60 -3.05 -3.42 9.23
C SER A 60 -1.68 -4.09 9.18
N THR A 61 -0.83 -3.68 8.22
CA THR A 61 0.60 -4.08 8.19
C THR A 61 1.50 -2.91 7.85
N ASN A 62 2.78 -3.09 8.16
CA ASN A 62 3.87 -2.18 7.86
C ASN A 62 4.86 -2.83 6.87
N PHE A 63 5.73 -2.00 6.28
CA PHE A 63 6.87 -2.42 5.44
C PHE A 63 6.55 -3.22 4.17
N GLY A 64 5.29 -3.25 3.74
CA GLY A 64 4.89 -3.96 2.52
C GLY A 64 4.68 -5.46 2.70
N LEU A 65 4.66 -5.96 3.93
CA LEU A 65 4.36 -7.36 4.22
C LEU A 65 2.91 -7.69 3.83
N GLY A 66 2.74 -8.79 3.09
CA GLY A 66 1.45 -9.24 2.59
C GLY A 66 0.85 -8.40 1.45
N ILE A 67 1.62 -7.49 0.84
CA ILE A 67 1.13 -6.65 -0.27
C ILE A 67 1.50 -7.29 -1.60
N THR A 68 0.52 -7.46 -2.48
CA THR A 68 0.73 -7.89 -3.86
C THR A 68 0.08 -6.89 -4.82
N VAL A 69 0.81 -6.51 -5.86
CA VAL A 69 0.39 -5.55 -6.87
C VAL A 69 0.24 -6.27 -8.19
N PHE A 70 -0.89 -6.04 -8.85
CA PHE A 70 -1.21 -6.53 -10.18
C PHE A 70 -1.46 -5.32 -11.09
N GLU A 71 -0.45 -4.94 -11.87
CA GLU A 71 -0.56 -3.84 -12.83
C GLU A 71 -1.48 -4.23 -14.01
N GLU A 72 -1.43 -5.50 -14.39
CA GLU A 72 -2.38 -6.15 -15.29
C GLU A 72 -3.22 -7.13 -14.49
N GLY A 73 -4.46 -7.38 -14.93
CA GLY A 73 -5.39 -8.26 -14.21
C GLY A 73 -4.76 -9.62 -13.84
N PRO A 74 -4.97 -10.13 -12.61
CA PRO A 74 -4.24 -11.29 -12.13
C PRO A 74 -4.73 -12.60 -12.76
N SER A 75 -3.84 -13.58 -12.89
CA SER A 75 -4.25 -14.96 -13.07
C SER A 75 -5.00 -15.45 -11.83
N LYS A 76 -5.87 -16.44 -11.97
CA LYS A 76 -6.61 -17.01 -10.83
C LYS A 76 -5.69 -17.56 -9.75
N GLU A 77 -4.63 -18.24 -10.15
CA GLU A 77 -3.66 -18.83 -9.22
C GLU A 77 -2.89 -17.75 -8.46
N ASP A 78 -2.44 -16.70 -9.14
CA ASP A 78 -1.69 -15.61 -8.50
C ASP A 78 -2.60 -14.78 -7.58
N TYR A 79 -3.86 -14.57 -7.97
CA TYR A 79 -4.85 -13.93 -7.13
C TYR A 79 -5.07 -14.70 -5.83
N GLU A 80 -5.30 -16.02 -5.89
CA GLU A 80 -5.49 -16.87 -4.71
C GLU A 80 -4.25 -16.85 -3.80
N LYS A 81 -3.04 -16.88 -4.37
CA LYS A 81 -1.78 -16.75 -3.60
C LYS A 81 -1.66 -15.39 -2.91
N ALA A 82 -1.99 -14.30 -3.60
CA ALA A 82 -1.96 -12.95 -3.05
C ALA A 82 -2.94 -12.81 -1.88
N ILE A 83 -4.16 -13.34 -2.02
CA ILE A 83 -5.15 -13.37 -0.95
C ILE A 83 -4.64 -14.18 0.24
N ASN A 84 -4.11 -15.37 0.03
CA ASN A 84 -3.58 -16.20 1.10
C ASN A 84 -2.45 -15.49 1.87
N THR A 85 -1.50 -14.89 1.14
CA THR A 85 -0.37 -14.15 1.73
C THR A 85 -0.85 -12.96 2.55
N ALA A 86 -1.85 -12.23 2.07
CA ALA A 86 -2.42 -11.11 2.81
C ALA A 86 -3.16 -11.56 4.09
N PHE A 87 -3.87 -12.69 4.05
CA PHE A 87 -4.57 -13.24 5.23
C PHE A 87 -3.62 -13.86 6.28
N GLN A 88 -2.40 -14.24 5.90
CA GLN A 88 -1.37 -14.65 6.87
C GLN A 88 -0.92 -13.48 7.76
N GLU A 89 -1.03 -12.25 7.27
CA GLU A 89 -0.60 -11.05 7.99
C GLU A 89 -1.74 -10.38 8.78
N ASP A 90 -3.00 -10.52 8.37
CA ASP A 90 -4.16 -9.89 9.01
C ASP A 90 -5.44 -10.71 8.80
N GLY A 91 -6.35 -10.72 9.79
CA GLY A 91 -7.66 -11.38 9.68
C GLY A 91 -8.62 -10.72 8.67
N SER A 92 -8.20 -9.63 8.04
CA SER A 92 -8.94 -8.89 7.03
C SER A 92 -8.04 -8.37 5.92
N VAL A 93 -8.50 -8.52 4.69
CA VAL A 93 -7.79 -8.15 3.46
C VAL A 93 -8.60 -7.13 2.68
N LEU A 94 -7.91 -6.22 2.02
CA LEU A 94 -8.44 -5.15 1.21
C LEU A 94 -7.91 -5.32 -0.22
N ILE A 95 -8.82 -5.37 -1.19
CA ILE A 95 -8.51 -5.40 -2.62
C ILE A 95 -8.94 -4.05 -3.19
N GLU A 96 -8.00 -3.31 -3.77
CA GLU A 96 -8.23 -1.95 -4.27
C GLU A 96 -7.72 -1.76 -5.69
N ASP A 97 -8.22 -0.72 -6.36
CA ASP A 97 -7.68 -0.28 -7.65
C ASP A 97 -6.20 0.07 -7.51
N PHE A 98 -5.38 -0.43 -8.45
CA PHE A 98 -4.03 0.07 -8.63
C PHE A 98 -4.07 1.41 -9.37
N ILE A 99 -3.43 2.43 -8.79
CA ILE A 99 -3.33 3.76 -9.39
C ILE A 99 -1.89 3.96 -9.87
N PRO A 100 -1.64 4.00 -11.19
CA PRO A 100 -0.30 4.22 -11.71
C PRO A 100 0.15 5.65 -11.42
N GLY A 101 1.43 5.81 -11.12
CA GLY A 101 2.03 7.13 -10.91
C GLY A 101 3.22 7.09 -9.97
N THR A 102 3.82 8.25 -9.77
CA THR A 102 4.92 8.44 -8.84
C THR A 102 4.37 8.77 -7.45
N GLU A 103 4.76 8.00 -6.43
CA GLU A 103 4.36 8.23 -5.04
C GLU A 103 5.14 9.42 -4.44
N TYR A 104 4.41 10.33 -3.79
CA TYR A 104 4.98 11.43 -3.02
C TYR A 104 4.49 11.38 -1.57
N ARG A 105 5.41 11.57 -0.62
CA ARG A 105 5.11 11.65 0.80
C ARG A 105 5.10 13.10 1.25
N PHE A 106 3.92 13.61 1.57
CA PHE A 106 3.72 14.93 2.14
C PHE A 106 3.90 14.88 3.66
N PHE A 107 4.71 15.78 4.22
CA PHE A 107 4.88 15.96 5.65
C PHE A 107 4.18 17.24 6.08
N VAL A 108 3.06 17.09 6.79
CA VAL A 108 2.17 18.18 7.21
C VAL A 108 2.30 18.39 8.71
N ILE A 109 2.45 19.65 9.15
CA ILE A 109 2.41 20.03 10.57
C ILE A 109 1.41 21.19 10.72
N GLY A 110 0.38 20.98 11.53
CA GLY A 110 -0.74 21.92 11.59
C GLY A 110 -1.43 22.00 10.23
N ASP A 111 -1.60 23.21 9.71
CA ASP A 111 -2.30 23.47 8.45
C ASP A 111 -1.35 23.66 7.25
N GLU A 112 -0.06 23.35 7.41
CA GLU A 112 0.96 23.61 6.39
C GLU A 112 1.73 22.35 5.98
N VAL A 113 1.97 22.22 4.67
CA VAL A 113 2.90 21.24 4.11
C VAL A 113 4.33 21.74 4.33
N LYS A 114 5.09 21.06 5.19
CA LYS A 114 6.48 21.43 5.53
C LYS A 114 7.52 20.81 4.61
N ALA A 115 7.23 19.63 4.06
CA ALA A 115 8.11 18.97 3.10
C ALA A 115 7.33 18.01 2.19
N ILE A 116 7.89 17.72 1.02
CA ILE A 116 7.42 16.69 0.09
C ILE A 116 8.64 15.83 -0.26
N LEU A 117 8.51 14.52 -0.11
CA LEU A 117 9.57 13.56 -0.38
C LEU A 117 9.16 12.60 -1.49
N LEU A 118 10.01 12.45 -2.50
CA LEU A 118 9.97 11.34 -3.44
C LEU A 118 10.87 10.22 -2.92
N ARG A 119 10.36 9.00 -2.87
CA ARG A 119 11.17 7.80 -2.56
C ARG A 119 11.48 7.06 -3.84
N VAL A 120 12.75 6.71 -4.01
CA VAL A 120 13.22 5.82 -5.09
C VAL A 120 13.72 4.52 -4.46
N PRO A 121 13.52 3.36 -5.12
CA PRO A 121 14.09 2.10 -4.65
C PRO A 121 15.61 2.20 -4.47
N ALA A 122 16.16 1.40 -3.56
CA ALA A 122 17.60 1.34 -3.36
C ALA A 122 18.30 0.98 -4.68
N ASN A 123 19.25 1.83 -5.08
CA ASN A 123 19.92 1.72 -6.38
C ASN A 123 21.39 2.12 -6.27
N VAL A 124 22.22 1.78 -7.25
CA VAL A 124 23.58 2.35 -7.44
C VAL A 124 23.73 2.77 -8.90
N ILE A 125 24.70 3.63 -9.20
CA ILE A 125 25.04 4.03 -10.58
C ILE A 125 26.40 3.43 -10.89
N GLY A 126 26.47 2.61 -11.95
CA GLY A 126 27.73 1.99 -12.38
C GLY A 126 28.71 3.04 -12.90
N ASP A 127 29.97 2.94 -12.47
CA ASP A 127 31.06 3.83 -12.87
C ASP A 127 32.04 3.18 -13.85
N GLY A 128 31.78 1.92 -14.24
CA GLY A 128 32.63 1.12 -15.13
C GLY A 128 33.92 0.59 -14.48
N LYS A 129 34.11 0.78 -13.17
CA LYS A 129 35.33 0.40 -12.46
C LYS A 129 35.05 -0.51 -11.25
N GLN A 130 34.01 -0.19 -10.50
CA GLN A 130 33.69 -0.82 -9.23
C GLN A 130 32.60 -1.88 -9.38
N SER A 131 32.69 -2.92 -8.56
CA SER A 131 31.64 -3.93 -8.40
C SER A 131 30.40 -3.34 -7.72
N ILE A 132 29.27 -4.05 -7.81
CA ILE A 132 28.02 -3.65 -7.13
C ILE A 132 28.23 -3.60 -5.61
N GLN A 133 28.96 -4.55 -5.01
CA GLN A 133 29.21 -4.51 -3.56
C GLN A 133 29.99 -3.27 -3.15
N GLU A 134 31.01 -2.87 -3.92
CA GLU A 134 31.81 -1.68 -3.65
C GLU A 134 30.98 -0.40 -3.82
N LEU A 135 30.16 -0.31 -4.87
CA LEU A 135 29.26 0.83 -5.09
C LEU A 135 28.21 0.97 -3.96
N VAL A 136 27.68 -0.15 -3.48
CA VAL A 136 26.77 -0.16 -2.32
C VAL A 136 27.48 0.29 -1.05
N ALA A 137 28.72 -0.16 -0.82
CA ALA A 137 29.51 0.26 0.35
C ALA A 137 29.84 1.76 0.33
N LEU A 138 29.97 2.36 -0.86
CA LEU A 138 30.23 3.80 -1.03
C LEU A 138 28.97 4.66 -0.92
N LYS A 139 27.82 4.12 -1.32
CA LYS A 139 26.55 4.83 -1.27
C LYS A 139 26.02 4.82 0.18
N LYS A 140 26.17 5.96 0.86
CA LYS A 140 25.60 6.20 2.19
C LYS A 140 24.08 6.38 2.13
#